data_AF-A0A7K6QBJ3-F1
#
_entry.id   AF-A0A7K6QBJ3-F1
#
_cell.length_a   1.000
_cell.length_b   1.000
_cell.length_c   1.000
_cell.angle_alpha   90.00
_cell.angle_beta   90.00
_cell.angle_gamma   90.00
#
_symmetry.space_group_name_H-M   'P 1'
#
loop_
_entity.id
_entity.type
_entity.pdbx_description
1 polymer ?
#
loop_
_entity_poly.entity_id
_entity_poly.type
_entity_poly.pdbx_seq_one_letter_code
_entity_poly.pdbx_strand_id
1 'polypeptide(L)'
;GAPDPTAGASIDDENCWHLDEEQVQEQVKLFLSQGGYHGSGKQLNLLFAKVREMLKMRDSNGARMLTLITEQFMADPRLSLWRQQGTAMTDKYRQLWDELGALWMCIVLNPHCKLEQKSSWLKQLKKWNSVDVCPWEDGNHGNELPNLTNALPQGANANQENLGQCKSLEYQHLPAHKFLEEGESYLSLAVEVALIGLGQQRIMPDGLYAQEKVCRNEEQLISKLQEIELDDTLVKIFRKQAVFLLEGGPYSGLGEVIHRESVPMHTFAKYLFTSLLPHDAELAYKTALRAMRLLVLESTAPSGDMSRPHHIASVVPNRYPRWFTLSHIESQQCELASTMLTAAKGDVRRLETVLESIQKNIHSSSHIFKLAQDAFKIATLMDSLPDITLLKVSLELGLQ
;
A
#
# COMPACT_ATOMS: atom_id res chain seq x y z
N GLY A 1 59.44 7.15 4.45
CA GLY A 1 58.65 6.10 5.11
C GLY A 1 57.63 5.62 4.11
N ALA A 2 57.46 4.31 3.97
CA ALA A 2 56.40 3.75 3.13
C ALA A 2 55.02 4.07 3.77
N PRO A 3 53.98 4.38 2.98
CA PRO A 3 52.64 4.62 3.51
C PRO A 3 52.05 3.32 4.04
N ASP A 4 51.43 3.41 5.21
CA ASP A 4 50.80 2.31 5.94
C ASP A 4 49.51 1.84 5.23
N PRO A 5 49.37 0.57 4.82
CA PRO A 5 48.18 0.03 4.15
C PRO A 5 46.98 -0.17 5.09
N THR A 6 47.12 0.15 6.38
CA THR A 6 46.05 -0.02 7.40
C THR A 6 45.31 1.28 7.71
N ALA A 7 45.72 2.42 7.13
CA ALA A 7 44.98 3.68 7.25
C ALA A 7 43.76 3.66 6.31
N GLY A 8 42.62 3.21 6.83
CA GLY A 8 41.34 3.33 6.14
C GLY A 8 41.03 4.80 5.80
N ALA A 9 40.46 5.03 4.61
CA ALA A 9 40.09 6.35 4.13
C ALA A 9 39.12 7.06 5.10
N SER A 10 39.18 8.38 5.16
CA SER A 10 38.26 9.20 5.95
C SER A 10 36.84 9.03 5.43
N ILE A 11 35.81 9.21 6.28
CA ILE A 11 34.40 9.22 5.88
C ILE A 11 34.09 10.28 4.80
N ASP A 12 34.94 11.31 4.70
CA ASP A 12 34.82 12.39 3.71
C ASP A 12 35.63 12.16 2.42
N ASP A 13 36.42 11.09 2.32
CA ASP A 13 37.08 10.73 1.05
C ASP A 13 36.03 10.13 0.10
N GLU A 14 36.03 10.58 -1.17
CA GLU A 14 35.25 9.92 -2.23
C GLU A 14 35.75 8.47 -2.36
N ASN A 15 35.11 7.54 -1.64
CA ASN A 15 35.35 6.10 -1.70
C ASN A 15 34.95 5.56 -3.07
N CYS A 16 35.69 5.92 -4.11
CA CYS A 16 35.50 5.48 -5.48
C CYS A 16 36.21 4.13 -5.69
N TRP A 17 35.67 3.07 -5.09
CA TRP A 17 36.04 1.72 -5.53
C TRP A 17 35.74 1.60 -7.03
N HIS A 18 36.68 1.03 -7.79
CA HIS A 18 36.49 0.86 -9.23
C HIS A 18 35.29 -0.05 -9.49
N LEU A 19 34.30 0.45 -10.24
CA LEU A 19 33.16 -0.30 -10.71
C LEU A 19 33.45 -0.79 -12.13
N ASP A 20 33.50 -2.11 -12.30
CA ASP A 20 33.62 -2.74 -13.61
C ASP A 20 32.26 -2.68 -14.34
N GLU A 21 32.10 -1.66 -15.19
CA GLU A 21 30.83 -1.37 -15.86
C GLU A 21 30.45 -2.46 -16.86
N GLU A 22 31.42 -3.05 -17.56
CA GLU A 22 31.20 -4.10 -18.55
C GLU A 22 30.69 -5.37 -17.87
N GLN A 23 31.33 -5.77 -16.77
CA GLN A 23 30.88 -6.91 -15.98
C GLN A 23 29.46 -6.72 -15.45
N VAL A 24 29.11 -5.53 -14.95
CA VAL A 24 27.75 -5.24 -14.45
C VAL A 24 26.73 -5.34 -15.58
N GLN A 25 27.01 -4.75 -16.74
CA GLN A 25 26.11 -4.80 -17.89
C GLN A 25 25.88 -6.24 -18.37
N GLU A 26 26.96 -7.03 -18.51
CA GLU A 26 26.87 -8.43 -18.94
C GLU A 26 26.09 -9.29 -17.95
N GLN A 27 26.33 -9.13 -16.64
CA GLN A 27 25.61 -9.86 -15.61
C GLN A 27 24.11 -9.58 -15.64
N VAL A 28 23.72 -8.30 -15.71
CA VAL A 28 22.30 -7.92 -15.77
C VAL A 28 21.64 -8.48 -17.03
N LYS A 29 22.31 -8.37 -18.19
CA LYS A 29 21.84 -8.92 -19.46
C LYS A 29 21.63 -10.44 -19.38
N LEU A 30 22.57 -11.16 -18.78
CA LEU A 30 22.46 -12.60 -18.51
C LEU A 30 21.23 -12.92 -17.66
N PHE A 31 21.05 -12.23 -16.54
CA PHE A 31 19.92 -12.46 -15.64
C PHE A 31 18.56 -12.15 -16.29
N LEU A 32 18.51 -11.12 -17.14
CA LEU A 32 17.31 -10.78 -17.92
C LEU A 32 17.00 -11.85 -18.98
N SER A 33 18.02 -12.36 -19.68
CA SER A 33 17.84 -13.37 -20.75
C SER A 33 17.43 -14.76 -20.26
N GLN A 34 17.75 -15.11 -19.01
CA GLN A 34 17.46 -16.42 -18.42
C GLN A 34 15.98 -16.64 -18.07
N GLY A 35 15.12 -15.66 -18.37
CA GLY A 35 13.67 -15.81 -18.47
C GLY A 35 13.00 -16.59 -17.33
N GLY A 36 12.77 -15.96 -16.18
CA GLY A 36 11.73 -16.29 -15.16
C GLY A 36 11.66 -17.69 -14.53
N TYR A 37 12.30 -18.71 -15.11
CA TYR A 37 12.10 -20.11 -14.76
C TYR A 37 13.05 -20.58 -13.65
N HIS A 38 14.27 -20.02 -13.53
CA HIS A 38 15.21 -20.38 -12.46
C HIS A 38 15.99 -19.15 -11.95
N GLY A 39 15.76 -18.76 -10.69
CA GLY A 39 16.70 -17.99 -9.84
C GLY A 39 17.10 -16.56 -10.25
N SER A 40 16.97 -16.16 -11.52
CA SER A 40 17.55 -14.93 -12.06
C SER A 40 16.90 -13.66 -11.50
N GLY A 41 15.60 -13.70 -11.22
CA GLY A 41 14.92 -12.62 -10.50
C GLY A 41 15.49 -12.39 -9.09
N LYS A 42 15.90 -13.47 -8.39
CA LYS A 42 16.56 -13.33 -7.08
C LYS A 42 17.93 -12.67 -7.22
N GLN A 43 18.67 -12.98 -8.27
CA GLN A 43 19.98 -12.38 -8.55
C GLN A 43 19.87 -10.88 -8.87
N LEU A 44 18.86 -10.47 -9.65
CA LEU A 44 18.56 -9.06 -9.89
C LEU A 44 18.17 -8.33 -8.59
N ASN A 45 17.35 -8.94 -7.74
CA ASN A 45 17.00 -8.38 -6.43
C ASN A 45 18.23 -8.21 -5.53
N LEU A 46 19.21 -9.13 -5.59
CA LEU A 46 20.48 -8.98 -4.88
C LEU A 46 21.30 -7.79 -5.41
N LEU A 47 21.28 -7.52 -6.72
CA LEU A 47 21.90 -6.33 -7.29
C LEU A 47 21.20 -5.05 -6.81
N PHE A 48 19.86 -5.05 -6.77
CA PHE A 48 19.09 -3.93 -6.21
C PHE A 48 19.40 -3.70 -4.72
N ALA A 49 19.52 -4.77 -3.93
CA ALA A 49 19.93 -4.68 -2.54
C ALA A 49 21.35 -4.07 -2.38
N LYS A 50 22.30 -4.47 -3.24
CA LYS A 50 23.64 -3.85 -3.26
C LYS A 50 23.58 -2.36 -3.59
N VAL A 51 22.79 -1.96 -4.60
CA VAL A 51 22.59 -0.54 -4.91
C VAL A 51 21.99 0.19 -3.72
N ARG A 52 20.98 -0.38 -3.05
CA ARG A 52 20.36 0.22 -1.85
C ARG A 52 21.37 0.47 -0.74
N GLU A 53 22.24 -0.51 -0.44
CA GLU A 53 23.29 -0.36 0.56
C GLU A 53 24.34 0.67 0.12
N MET A 54 24.74 0.71 -1.15
CA MET A 54 25.62 1.75 -1.68
C MET A 54 25.01 3.15 -1.50
N LEU A 55 23.73 3.34 -1.83
CA LEU A 55 23.02 4.60 -1.65
C LEU A 55 22.94 5.01 -0.16
N LYS A 56 22.71 4.04 0.73
CA LYS A 56 22.70 4.25 2.18
C LYS A 56 24.07 4.70 2.71
N MET A 57 25.14 4.12 2.18
CA MET A 57 26.52 4.49 2.48
C MET A 57 27.00 5.74 1.72
N ARG A 58 26.11 6.40 0.97
CA ARG A 58 26.40 7.59 0.14
C ARG A 58 27.51 7.35 -0.90
N ASP A 59 27.67 6.10 -1.34
CA ASP A 59 28.61 5.74 -2.39
C ASP A 59 28.10 6.25 -3.75
N SER A 60 28.94 7.03 -4.43
CA SER A 60 28.71 7.56 -5.77
C SER A 60 28.45 6.47 -6.83
N ASN A 61 28.98 5.26 -6.62
CA ASN A 61 28.78 4.12 -7.50
C ASN A 61 27.34 3.59 -7.47
N GLY A 62 26.57 3.85 -6.41
CA GLY A 62 25.17 3.41 -6.34
C GLY A 62 24.33 3.95 -7.50
N ALA A 63 24.48 5.23 -7.82
CA ALA A 63 23.78 5.85 -8.95
C ALA A 63 24.29 5.35 -10.30
N ARG A 64 25.61 5.15 -10.44
CA ARG A 64 26.23 4.64 -11.68
C ARG A 64 25.78 3.21 -11.98
N MET A 65 25.83 2.34 -10.97
CA MET A 65 25.37 0.95 -11.07
C MET A 65 23.89 0.90 -11.45
N LEU A 66 23.05 1.76 -10.87
CA LEU A 66 21.64 1.83 -11.23
C LEU A 66 21.42 2.29 -12.68
N THR A 67 22.20 3.24 -13.20
CA THR A 67 22.18 3.62 -14.61
C THR A 67 22.45 2.43 -15.52
N LEU A 68 23.51 1.66 -15.26
CA LEU A 68 23.88 0.49 -16.06
C LEU A 68 22.77 -0.57 -16.03
N ILE A 69 22.20 -0.85 -14.86
CA ILE A 69 21.08 -1.79 -14.72
C ILE A 69 19.89 -1.29 -15.56
N THR A 70 19.53 0.00 -15.44
CA THR A 70 18.39 0.59 -16.16
C THR A 70 18.57 0.52 -17.67
N GLU A 71 19.78 0.78 -18.17
CA GLU A 71 20.08 0.65 -19.60
C GLU A 71 19.89 -0.78 -20.11
N GLN A 72 20.32 -1.79 -19.34
CA GLN A 72 20.11 -3.19 -19.73
C GLN A 72 18.64 -3.59 -19.69
N PHE A 73 17.86 -3.07 -18.73
CA PHE A 73 16.41 -3.27 -18.70
C PHE A 73 15.73 -2.63 -19.91
N MET A 74 16.09 -1.41 -20.28
CA MET A 74 15.57 -0.71 -21.47
C MET A 74 15.97 -1.39 -22.79
N ALA A 75 17.10 -2.09 -22.81
CA ALA A 75 17.59 -2.85 -23.96
C ALA A 75 16.99 -4.27 -24.07
N ASP A 76 16.13 -4.68 -23.13
CA ASP A 76 15.53 -6.02 -23.15
C ASP A 76 14.58 -6.18 -24.36
N PRO A 77 14.86 -7.11 -25.30
CA PRO A 77 14.05 -7.28 -26.50
C PRO A 77 12.61 -7.67 -26.21
N ARG A 78 12.31 -8.23 -25.03
CA ARG A 78 10.95 -8.60 -24.62
C ARG A 78 10.03 -7.39 -24.49
N LEU A 79 10.54 -6.21 -24.13
CA LEU A 79 9.73 -4.99 -24.05
C LEU A 79 9.14 -4.62 -25.41
N SER A 80 9.95 -4.72 -26.47
CA SER A 80 9.49 -4.50 -27.84
C SER A 80 8.45 -5.54 -28.27
N LEU A 81 8.67 -6.80 -27.90
CA LEU A 81 7.77 -7.90 -28.21
C LEU A 81 6.39 -7.73 -27.54
N TRP A 82 6.37 -7.42 -26.24
CA TRP A 82 5.14 -7.19 -25.48
C TRP A 82 4.35 -6.01 -26.04
N ARG A 83 5.03 -4.92 -26.41
CA ARG A 83 4.39 -3.77 -27.05
C ARG A 83 3.83 -4.10 -28.43
N GLN A 84 4.57 -4.83 -29.28
CA GLN A 84 4.10 -5.22 -30.62
C GLN A 84 2.92 -6.20 -30.58
N GLN A 85 2.90 -7.11 -29.61
CA GLN A 85 1.87 -8.13 -29.47
C GLN A 85 0.66 -7.66 -28.65
N GLY A 86 0.71 -6.45 -28.07
CA GLY A 86 -0.30 -5.98 -27.11
C GLY A 86 -0.37 -6.84 -25.85
N THR A 87 0.66 -7.63 -25.55
CA THR A 87 0.69 -8.52 -24.40
C THR A 87 1.23 -7.80 -23.18
N ALA A 88 0.59 -8.00 -22.03
CA ALA A 88 1.05 -7.40 -20.77
C ALA A 88 2.34 -8.08 -20.29
N MET A 89 3.23 -7.28 -19.68
CA MET A 89 4.40 -7.81 -18.98
C MET A 89 3.98 -8.72 -17.82
N THR A 90 4.82 -9.71 -17.51
CA THR A 90 4.58 -10.59 -16.35
C THR A 90 4.72 -9.82 -15.04
N ASP A 91 3.95 -10.21 -14.02
CA ASP A 91 3.97 -9.56 -12.70
C ASP A 91 5.36 -9.58 -12.05
N LYS A 92 6.10 -10.70 -12.20
CA LYS A 92 7.48 -10.81 -11.70
C LYS A 92 8.42 -9.81 -12.35
N TYR A 93 8.23 -9.51 -13.64
CA TYR A 93 9.07 -8.54 -14.34
C TYR A 93 8.68 -7.11 -13.97
N ARG A 94 7.38 -6.85 -13.78
CA ARG A 94 6.87 -5.56 -13.28
C ARG A 94 7.40 -5.24 -11.88
N GLN A 95 7.54 -6.24 -11.00
CA GLN A 95 8.19 -6.08 -9.68
C GLN A 95 9.61 -5.54 -9.77
N LEU A 96 10.40 -6.02 -10.74
CA LEU A 96 11.77 -5.55 -10.94
C LEU A 96 11.81 -4.08 -11.41
N TRP A 97 10.89 -3.70 -12.29
CA TRP A 97 10.73 -2.30 -12.70
C TRP A 97 10.31 -1.38 -11.56
N ASP A 98 9.42 -1.86 -10.68
CA ASP A 98 9.01 -1.11 -9.50
C ASP A 98 10.18 -0.89 -8.53
N GLU A 99 11.00 -1.92 -8.30
CA GLU A 99 12.20 -1.79 -7.46
C GLU A 99 13.24 -0.84 -8.08
N LEU A 100 13.43 -0.92 -9.41
CA LEU A 100 14.28 0.00 -10.16
C LEU A 100 13.80 1.46 -10.02
N GLY A 101 12.50 1.70 -10.18
CA GLY A 101 11.87 3.01 -10.00
C GLY A 101 12.04 3.54 -8.57
N ALA A 102 11.82 2.70 -7.56
CA ALA A 102 12.02 3.08 -6.15
C ALA A 102 13.47 3.51 -5.87
N LEU A 103 14.46 2.81 -6.42
CA LEU A 103 15.87 3.20 -6.27
C LEU A 103 16.17 4.55 -6.95
N TRP A 104 15.59 4.81 -8.12
CA TRP A 104 15.69 6.12 -8.77
C TRP A 104 15.06 7.23 -7.95
N MET A 105 13.91 6.97 -7.32
CA MET A 105 13.29 7.90 -6.38
C MET A 105 14.22 8.21 -5.20
N CYS A 106 14.88 7.21 -4.63
CA CYS A 106 15.88 7.43 -3.57
C CYS A 106 17.02 8.36 -4.03
N ILE A 107 17.50 8.21 -5.28
CA ILE A 107 18.57 9.07 -5.83
C ILE A 107 18.07 10.50 -6.05
N VAL A 108 16.92 10.66 -6.71
CA VAL A 108 16.40 11.98 -7.09
C VAL A 108 15.99 12.80 -5.86
N LEU A 109 15.38 12.14 -4.87
CA LEU A 109 14.94 12.76 -3.62
C LEU A 109 16.07 12.94 -2.60
N ASN A 110 17.27 12.42 -2.84
CA ASN A 110 18.39 12.60 -1.92
C ASN A 110 18.73 14.10 -1.76
N PRO A 111 18.63 14.66 -0.54
CA PRO A 111 18.89 16.08 -0.30
C PRO A 111 20.38 16.44 -0.43
N HIS A 112 21.28 15.47 -0.37
CA HIS A 112 22.73 15.68 -0.39
C HIS A 112 23.35 15.62 -1.81
N CYS A 113 22.56 15.34 -2.85
CA CYS A 113 23.07 15.27 -4.22
C CYS A 113 23.32 16.66 -4.83
N LYS A 114 24.42 16.80 -5.57
CA LYS A 114 24.78 18.04 -6.26
C LYS A 114 23.76 18.36 -7.37
N LEU A 115 23.47 19.65 -7.59
CA LEU A 115 22.51 20.12 -8.62
C LEU A 115 22.90 19.65 -10.04
N GLU A 116 24.19 19.58 -10.34
CA GLU A 116 24.71 19.10 -11.62
C GLU A 116 24.39 17.62 -11.84
N GLN A 117 24.55 16.79 -10.81
CA GLN A 117 24.22 15.38 -10.84
C GLN A 117 22.71 15.19 -11.06
N LYS A 118 21.87 15.92 -10.31
CA LYS A 118 20.41 15.91 -10.50
C LYS A 118 20.01 16.32 -11.92
N SER A 119 20.66 17.34 -12.47
CA SER A 119 20.42 17.79 -13.85
C SER A 119 20.82 16.73 -14.88
N SER A 120 21.91 16.01 -14.65
CA SER A 120 22.33 14.89 -15.49
C SER A 120 21.34 13.73 -15.45
N TRP A 121 20.95 13.28 -14.24
CA TRP A 121 19.95 12.22 -14.08
C TRP A 121 18.60 12.59 -14.66
N LEU A 122 18.15 13.84 -14.49
CA LEU A 122 16.91 14.31 -15.10
C LEU A 122 16.94 14.21 -16.63
N LYS A 123 18.07 14.52 -17.27
CA LYS A 123 18.23 14.34 -18.72
C LYS A 123 18.16 12.87 -19.11
N GLN A 124 18.80 11.98 -18.33
CA GLN A 124 18.77 10.52 -18.57
C GLN A 124 17.35 9.96 -18.41
N LEU A 125 16.66 10.27 -17.32
CA LEU A 125 15.28 9.85 -17.06
C LEU A 125 14.33 10.35 -18.15
N LYS A 126 14.45 11.60 -18.59
CA LYS A 126 13.66 12.13 -19.72
C LYS A 126 13.95 11.39 -21.03
N LYS A 127 15.23 11.05 -21.28
CA LYS A 127 15.61 10.25 -22.44
C LYS A 127 14.96 8.87 -22.39
N TRP A 128 15.03 8.15 -21.27
CA TRP A 128 14.39 6.83 -21.15
C TRP A 128 12.87 6.91 -21.25
N ASN A 129 12.24 7.91 -20.62
CA ASN A 129 10.79 8.12 -20.70
C ASN A 129 10.31 8.44 -22.13
N SER A 130 11.17 9.00 -22.98
CA SER A 130 10.86 9.24 -24.40
C SER A 130 10.98 7.99 -25.28
N VAL A 131 11.56 6.91 -24.76
CA VAL A 131 11.65 5.64 -25.49
C VAL A 131 10.30 4.94 -25.40
N ASP A 132 9.74 4.60 -26.56
CA ASP A 132 8.45 3.93 -26.68
C ASP A 132 8.34 2.65 -25.83
N VAL A 133 9.40 1.87 -25.70
CA VAL A 133 9.32 0.62 -24.93
C VAL A 133 9.36 0.80 -23.41
N CYS A 134 9.49 2.03 -22.90
CA CYS A 134 9.49 2.32 -21.47
C CYS A 134 8.14 1.93 -20.84
N PRO A 135 8.13 1.07 -19.80
CA PRO A 135 6.90 0.72 -19.10
C PRO A 135 6.22 1.90 -18.43
N TRP A 136 4.89 1.88 -18.42
CA TRP A 136 4.05 2.82 -17.69
C TRP A 136 3.89 2.36 -16.23
N GLU A 137 3.83 3.31 -15.28
CA GLU A 137 3.69 3.02 -13.84
C GLU A 137 2.45 2.15 -13.51
N ASP A 138 1.33 2.39 -14.21
CA ASP A 138 0.05 1.70 -13.98
C ASP A 138 -0.19 0.50 -14.91
N GLY A 139 0.81 0.07 -15.67
CA GLY A 139 0.66 -1.02 -16.63
C GLY A 139 -0.14 -0.62 -17.89
N ASN A 140 0.15 -1.32 -18.98
CA ASN A 140 -0.43 -1.05 -20.30
C ASN A 140 -1.89 -1.58 -20.33
N HIS A 141 -2.84 -0.85 -19.75
CA HIS A 141 -4.27 -1.14 -19.88
C HIS A 141 -4.85 -0.35 -21.06
N GLY A 142 -4.30 -0.58 -22.24
CA GLY A 142 -5.04 -0.37 -23.47
C GLY A 142 -6.16 -1.40 -23.54
N ASN A 143 -7.39 -0.93 -23.77
CA ASN A 143 -8.56 -1.76 -24.06
C ASN A 143 -8.25 -2.82 -25.12
N GLU A 144 -7.88 -4.03 -24.73
CA GLU A 144 -8.00 -5.21 -25.59
C GLU A 144 -7.92 -6.48 -24.73
N LEU A 145 -9.05 -7.19 -24.65
CA LEU A 145 -9.08 -8.58 -24.20
C LEU A 145 -8.06 -9.39 -25.01
N PRO A 146 -7.40 -10.36 -24.36
CA PRO A 146 -7.45 -11.69 -24.93
C PRO A 146 -8.02 -12.72 -23.97
N ASN A 147 -8.70 -13.65 -24.61
CA ASN A 147 -9.38 -14.80 -24.06
C ASN A 147 -8.42 -15.84 -23.45
N LEU A 148 -9.02 -16.63 -22.54
CA LEU A 148 -8.77 -18.05 -22.23
C LEU A 148 -7.74 -18.45 -21.14
N THR A 149 -8.33 -18.84 -20.00
CA THR A 149 -8.22 -20.17 -19.35
C THR A 149 -6.84 -20.80 -19.18
N ASN A 150 -6.36 -20.83 -17.93
CA ASN A 150 -6.00 -22.02 -17.13
C ASN A 150 -4.88 -21.67 -16.15
N ALA A 151 -5.16 -21.70 -14.85
CA ALA A 151 -4.28 -22.29 -13.83
C ALA A 151 -4.94 -22.21 -12.44
N LEU A 152 -4.98 -23.36 -11.77
CA LEU A 152 -5.46 -23.57 -10.40
C LEU A 152 -4.60 -22.84 -9.35
N PRO A 153 -5.13 -22.63 -8.12
CA PRO A 153 -4.41 -21.97 -7.03
C PRO A 153 -3.32 -22.88 -6.44
N GLN A 154 -2.06 -22.45 -6.50
CA GLN A 154 -1.00 -22.99 -5.66
C GLN A 154 -0.73 -21.99 -4.53
N GLY A 155 -1.12 -22.38 -3.32
CA GLY A 155 -0.75 -21.68 -2.09
C GLY A 155 0.76 -21.67 -1.92
N ALA A 156 1.30 -20.52 -1.56
CA ALA A 156 2.70 -20.35 -1.20
C ALA A 156 2.78 -19.65 0.17
N ASN A 157 2.81 -20.49 1.21
CA ASN A 157 3.56 -20.19 2.43
C ASN A 157 5.04 -20.13 2.06
N ALA A 158 5.73 -19.02 2.34
CA ALA A 158 7.13 -19.01 2.81
C ALA A 158 7.74 -17.59 2.84
N ASN A 159 8.44 -17.33 3.96
CA ASN A 159 9.58 -16.44 4.15
C ASN A 159 9.31 -14.99 4.56
N GLN A 160 8.85 -14.85 5.81
CA GLN A 160 9.36 -13.82 6.72
C GLN A 160 10.81 -14.16 7.07
N GLU A 161 11.77 -13.54 6.38
CA GLU A 161 13.15 -13.47 6.83
C GLU A 161 13.41 -12.10 7.47
N ASN A 162 13.72 -12.15 8.76
CA ASN A 162 14.30 -11.13 9.65
C ASN A 162 14.88 -9.90 8.93
N LEU A 163 14.13 -8.80 8.90
CA LEU A 163 14.74 -7.47 8.91
C LEU A 163 15.24 -7.20 10.32
N GLY A 164 16.56 -7.10 10.45
CA GLY A 164 17.23 -6.76 11.70
C GLY A 164 16.61 -5.54 12.37
N GLN A 165 16.47 -5.63 13.69
CA GLN A 165 15.99 -4.60 14.60
C GLN A 165 16.55 -3.22 14.23
N CYS A 166 15.71 -2.41 13.57
CA CYS A 166 15.96 -0.99 13.42
C CYS A 166 15.71 -0.36 14.79
N LYS A 167 16.73 0.27 15.38
CA LYS A 167 16.57 1.05 16.61
C LYS A 167 15.45 2.08 16.38
N SER A 168 14.54 2.21 17.35
CA SER A 168 13.47 3.22 17.31
C SER A 168 14.06 4.58 16.94
N LEU A 169 13.66 5.12 15.79
CA LEU A 169 14.07 6.45 15.35
C LEU A 169 13.20 7.46 16.11
N GLU A 170 13.83 8.30 16.92
CA GLU A 170 13.12 9.33 17.68
C GLU A 170 12.79 10.50 16.74
N TYR A 171 11.50 10.65 16.39
CA TYR A 171 11.04 11.72 15.51
C TYR A 171 10.89 13.02 16.31
N GLN A 172 11.52 14.11 15.84
CA GLN A 172 11.46 15.41 16.50
C GLN A 172 10.85 16.48 15.57
N HIS A 173 10.03 17.37 16.14
CA HIS A 173 9.49 18.51 15.41
C HIS A 173 10.61 19.51 15.10
N LEU A 174 10.99 19.60 13.83
CA LEU A 174 11.92 20.61 13.35
C LEU A 174 11.13 21.84 12.87
N PRO A 175 11.29 23.01 13.50
CA PRO A 175 10.62 24.23 13.07
C PRO A 175 11.15 24.64 11.68
N ALA A 176 10.25 24.78 10.71
CA ALA A 176 10.65 25.20 9.37
C ALA A 176 10.81 26.72 9.32
N HIS A 177 11.93 27.19 8.79
CA HIS A 177 12.16 28.62 8.62
C HIS A 177 11.50 29.15 7.32
N LYS A 178 10.65 30.16 7.48
CA LYS A 178 10.19 31.17 6.50
C LYS A 178 9.07 30.86 5.50
N PHE A 179 8.55 29.63 5.39
CA PHE A 179 7.50 29.31 4.38
C PHE A 179 6.25 28.57 4.88
N LEU A 180 6.20 28.16 6.14
CA LEU A 180 5.07 27.41 6.70
C LEU A 180 4.20 28.26 7.62
N GLU A 181 2.93 27.90 7.77
CA GLU A 181 2.01 28.58 8.69
C GLU A 181 2.46 28.40 10.16
N GLU A 182 2.01 29.30 11.03
CA GLU A 182 2.42 29.33 12.43
C GLU A 182 1.95 28.05 13.16
N GLY A 183 2.89 27.17 13.49
CA GLY A 183 2.63 25.87 14.16
C GLY A 183 2.92 24.63 13.31
N GLU A 184 3.27 24.79 12.03
CA GLU A 184 3.63 23.67 11.15
C GLU A 184 5.11 23.26 11.28
N SER A 185 5.36 21.96 11.36
CA SER A 185 6.67 21.32 11.27
C SER A 185 6.75 20.39 10.06
N TYR A 186 7.96 20.06 9.60
CA TYR A 186 8.13 19.08 8.52
C TYR A 186 7.51 17.72 8.85
N LEU A 187 7.56 17.31 10.12
CA LEU A 187 6.94 16.07 10.59
C LEU A 187 5.41 16.16 10.46
N SER A 188 4.82 17.27 10.92
CA SER A 188 3.38 17.49 10.88
C SER A 188 2.83 17.50 9.45
N LEU A 189 3.56 18.12 8.51
CA LEU A 189 3.22 18.12 7.09
C LEU A 189 3.37 16.73 6.47
N ALA A 190 4.44 16.01 6.81
CA ALA A 190 4.65 14.65 6.29
C ALA A 190 3.52 13.70 6.73
N VAL A 191 3.11 13.80 8.00
CA VAL A 191 1.96 13.05 8.52
C VAL A 191 0.67 13.49 7.82
N GLU A 192 0.41 14.79 7.68
CA GLU A 192 -0.80 15.29 7.01
C GLU A 192 -0.89 14.79 5.56
N VAL A 193 0.20 14.88 4.80
CA VAL A 193 0.27 14.38 3.42
C VAL A 193 0.05 12.87 3.36
N ALA A 194 0.62 12.11 4.31
CA ALA A 194 0.40 10.67 4.37
C ALA A 194 -1.06 10.32 4.65
N LEU A 195 -1.73 11.03 5.57
CA LEU A 195 -3.16 10.85 5.86
C LEU A 195 -4.05 11.20 4.65
N ILE A 196 -3.74 12.29 3.95
CA ILE A 196 -4.45 12.67 2.70
C ILE A 196 -4.27 11.59 1.64
N GLY A 197 -3.04 11.10 1.46
CA GLY A 197 -2.73 10.05 0.49
C GLY A 197 -3.47 8.75 0.78
N LEU A 198 -3.46 8.30 2.04
CA LEU A 198 -4.17 7.09 2.49
C LEU A 198 -5.69 7.24 2.40
N GLY A 199 -6.22 8.43 2.67
CA GLY A 199 -7.66 8.72 2.65
C GLY A 199 -8.25 9.08 1.29
N GLN A 200 -7.43 9.10 0.23
CA GLN A 200 -7.89 9.39 -1.13
C GLN A 200 -8.66 8.21 -1.73
N GLN A 201 -9.84 8.46 -2.29
CA GLN A 201 -10.60 7.47 -3.04
C GLN A 201 -9.84 7.09 -4.31
N ARG A 202 -9.65 5.78 -4.52
CA ARG A 202 -8.96 5.23 -5.69
C ARG A 202 -9.74 4.05 -6.22
N ILE A 203 -9.82 3.92 -7.54
CA ILE A 203 -10.38 2.73 -8.19
C ILE A 203 -9.41 1.57 -7.95
N MET A 204 -9.95 0.40 -7.62
CA MET A 204 -9.15 -0.82 -7.51
C MET A 204 -8.45 -1.10 -8.84
N PRO A 205 -7.11 -1.23 -8.89
CA PRO A 205 -6.41 -1.47 -10.14
C PRO A 205 -6.68 -2.88 -10.68
N ASP A 206 -6.47 -3.04 -11.98
CA ASP A 206 -6.61 -4.32 -12.66
C ASP A 206 -5.40 -5.23 -12.42
N GLY A 207 -5.68 -6.52 -12.20
CA GLY A 207 -4.66 -7.55 -12.05
C GLY A 207 -4.19 -7.77 -10.61
N LEU A 208 -3.92 -9.04 -10.29
CA LEU A 208 -3.54 -9.50 -8.95
C LEU A 208 -2.38 -8.69 -8.36
N TYR A 209 -1.31 -8.51 -9.14
CA TYR A 209 -0.13 -7.80 -8.67
C TYR A 209 -0.39 -6.35 -8.26
N ALA A 210 -1.13 -5.61 -9.08
CA ALA A 210 -1.43 -4.21 -8.79
C ALA A 210 -2.31 -4.08 -7.54
N GLN A 211 -3.27 -4.99 -7.37
CA GLN A 211 -4.11 -5.05 -6.17
C GLN A 211 -3.29 -5.37 -4.92
N GLU A 212 -2.42 -6.38 -4.96
CA GLU A 212 -1.50 -6.72 -3.86
C GLU A 212 -0.51 -5.60 -3.57
N LYS A 213 -0.04 -4.87 -4.58
CA LYS A 213 0.86 -3.72 -4.42
C LYS A 213 0.15 -2.58 -3.68
N VAL A 214 -1.10 -2.27 -4.01
CA VAL A 214 -1.88 -1.24 -3.30
C VAL A 214 -2.03 -1.61 -1.82
N CYS A 215 -2.46 -2.84 -1.51
CA CYS A 215 -2.61 -3.29 -0.12
C CYS A 215 -1.28 -3.24 0.65
N ARG A 216 -0.19 -3.75 0.07
CA ARG A 216 1.13 -3.73 0.72
C ARG A 216 1.66 -2.32 0.96
N ASN A 217 1.48 -1.42 0.00
CA ASN A 217 1.94 -0.04 0.13
C ASN A 217 1.15 0.71 1.23
N GLU A 218 -0.15 0.49 1.32
CA GLU A 218 -0.99 1.02 2.39
C GLU A 218 -0.49 0.53 3.76
N GLU A 219 -0.32 -0.79 3.93
CA GLU A 219 0.16 -1.41 5.16
C GLU A 219 1.56 -0.91 5.58
N GLN A 220 2.49 -0.79 4.62
CA GLN A 220 3.84 -0.29 4.88
C GLN A 220 3.86 1.17 5.34
N LEU A 221 3.06 2.03 4.70
CA LEU A 221 2.96 3.43 5.10
C LEU A 221 2.33 3.56 6.50
N ILE A 222 1.27 2.80 6.78
CA ILE A 222 0.66 2.75 8.11
C ILE A 222 1.65 2.26 9.16
N SER A 223 2.42 1.20 8.87
CA SER A 223 3.45 0.71 9.79
C SER A 223 4.49 1.78 10.11
N LYS A 224 4.86 2.63 9.14
CA LYS A 224 5.77 3.76 9.38
C LYS A 224 5.14 4.85 10.23
N LEU A 225 3.86 5.17 9.99
CA LEU A 225 3.12 6.14 10.79
C LEU A 225 2.88 5.66 12.23
N GLN A 226 2.79 4.35 12.47
CA GLN A 226 2.68 3.76 13.81
C GLN A 226 3.97 3.86 14.64
N GLU A 227 5.13 4.09 14.02
CA GLU A 227 6.38 4.35 14.72
C GLU A 227 6.44 5.78 15.31
N ILE A 228 5.49 6.66 14.95
CA ILE A 228 5.46 8.06 15.37
C ILE A 228 4.54 8.21 16.58
N GLU A 229 5.06 8.78 17.67
CA GLU A 229 4.27 9.14 18.85
C GLU A 229 3.38 10.36 18.55
N LEU A 230 2.09 10.28 18.92
CA LEU A 230 1.12 11.34 18.66
C LEU A 230 1.17 12.41 19.76
N ASP A 231 1.73 13.57 19.43
CA ASP A 231 1.63 14.77 20.26
C ASP A 231 0.32 15.55 20.00
N ASP A 232 0.05 16.58 20.80
CA ASP A 232 -1.18 17.40 20.64
C ASP A 232 -1.30 18.04 19.25
N THR A 233 -0.18 18.33 18.58
CA THR A 233 -0.15 18.91 17.24
C THR A 233 -0.62 17.90 16.21
N LEU A 234 -0.07 16.68 16.24
CA LEU A 234 -0.44 15.59 15.36
C LEU A 234 -1.88 15.15 15.63
N VAL A 235 -2.32 15.08 16.89
CA VAL A 235 -3.74 14.77 17.22
C VAL A 235 -4.69 15.77 16.55
N LYS A 236 -4.37 17.08 16.56
CA LYS A 236 -5.17 18.09 15.84
C LYS A 236 -5.23 17.81 14.34
N ILE A 237 -4.11 17.41 13.73
CA ILE A 237 -4.05 17.05 12.31
C ILE A 237 -4.89 15.81 12.03
N PHE A 238 -4.79 14.75 12.84
CA PHE A 238 -5.61 13.56 12.69
C PHE A 238 -7.10 13.88 12.76
N ARG A 239 -7.52 14.73 13.71
CA ARG A 239 -8.92 15.17 13.84
C ARG A 239 -9.37 15.96 12.62
N LYS A 240 -8.57 16.96 12.19
CA LYS A 240 -8.83 17.77 10.99
C LYS A 240 -9.01 16.88 9.76
N GLN A 241 -8.08 15.95 9.54
CA GLN A 241 -8.10 15.06 8.38
C GLN A 241 -9.26 14.06 8.45
N ALA A 242 -9.58 13.47 9.60
CA ALA A 242 -10.73 12.59 9.73
C ALA A 242 -12.07 13.31 9.42
N VAL A 243 -12.23 14.56 9.88
CA VAL A 243 -13.40 15.39 9.52
C VAL A 243 -13.45 15.64 8.02
N PHE A 244 -12.33 16.07 7.41
CA PHE A 244 -12.26 16.28 5.96
C PHE A 244 -12.54 15.04 5.14
N LEU A 245 -12.16 13.85 5.63
CA LEU A 245 -12.48 12.60 4.95
C LEU A 245 -13.96 12.25 5.06
N LEU A 246 -14.59 12.53 6.21
CA LEU A 246 -16.02 12.26 6.41
C LEU A 246 -16.94 13.22 5.64
N GLU A 247 -16.54 14.49 5.54
CA GLU A 247 -17.22 15.57 4.83
C GLU A 247 -16.77 15.71 3.37
N GLY A 248 -15.70 15.02 3.00
CA GLY A 248 -15.07 15.11 1.70
C GLY A 248 -16.00 14.67 0.57
N GLY A 249 -15.85 15.34 -0.58
CA GLY A 249 -16.52 14.99 -1.83
C GLY A 249 -15.96 13.71 -2.47
N PRO A 250 -16.13 13.52 -3.80
CA PRO A 250 -15.85 12.24 -4.50
C PRO A 250 -14.39 11.78 -4.50
N TYR A 251 -13.48 12.56 -3.90
CA TYR A 251 -12.06 12.25 -3.77
C TYR A 251 -11.69 11.66 -2.42
N SER A 252 -12.59 11.64 -1.44
CA SER A 252 -12.35 10.97 -0.16
C SER A 252 -12.93 9.57 -0.15
N GLY A 253 -12.13 8.57 0.22
CA GLY A 253 -12.64 7.21 0.36
C GLY A 253 -13.42 6.95 1.64
N LEU A 254 -13.63 7.96 2.48
CA LEU A 254 -14.63 7.94 3.58
C LEU A 254 -15.79 8.89 3.33
N GLY A 255 -15.90 9.46 2.12
CA GLY A 255 -16.98 10.34 1.71
C GLY A 255 -18.36 9.67 1.80
N GLU A 256 -19.40 10.49 1.73
CA GLU A 256 -20.78 10.00 1.76
C GLU A 256 -21.08 9.10 0.55
N VAL A 257 -20.63 9.51 -0.63
CA VAL A 257 -20.75 8.77 -1.89
C VAL A 257 -19.38 8.31 -2.34
N ILE A 258 -19.21 7.00 -2.53
CA ILE A 258 -17.97 6.38 -3.00
C ILE A 258 -18.28 5.55 -4.25
N HIS A 259 -17.36 5.52 -5.20
CA HIS A 259 -17.53 4.67 -6.38
C HIS A 259 -17.47 3.19 -5.97
N ARG A 260 -18.37 2.35 -6.49
CA ARG A 260 -18.52 0.93 -6.09
C ARG A 260 -17.24 0.10 -6.23
N GLU A 261 -16.37 0.45 -7.17
CA GLU A 261 -15.10 -0.23 -7.42
C GLU A 261 -13.91 0.45 -6.72
N SER A 262 -14.17 1.31 -5.73
CA SER A 262 -13.10 1.96 -4.97
C SER A 262 -12.46 0.99 -3.99
N VAL A 263 -11.16 1.13 -3.80
CA VAL A 263 -10.41 0.41 -2.76
C VAL A 263 -11.03 0.72 -1.39
N PRO A 264 -11.48 -0.29 -0.63
CA PRO A 264 -12.05 -0.09 0.71
C PRO A 264 -10.98 0.35 1.72
N MET A 265 -11.35 1.24 2.66
CA MET A 265 -10.41 1.87 3.60
C MET A 265 -10.35 1.18 4.97
N HIS A 266 -10.54 -0.14 5.04
CA HIS A 266 -10.66 -0.83 6.33
C HIS A 266 -9.38 -0.72 7.17
N THR A 267 -8.21 -0.93 6.56
CA THR A 267 -6.91 -0.89 7.25
C THR A 267 -6.57 0.53 7.69
N PHE A 268 -6.70 1.51 6.79
CA PHE A 268 -6.52 2.92 7.15
C PHE A 268 -7.50 3.41 8.21
N ALA A 269 -8.78 3.04 8.13
CA ALA A 269 -9.77 3.43 9.13
C ALA A 269 -9.52 2.79 10.49
N LYS A 270 -9.01 1.55 10.54
CA LYS A 270 -8.55 0.92 11.79
C LYS A 270 -7.42 1.72 12.42
N TYR A 271 -6.45 2.15 11.61
CA TYR A 271 -5.38 3.03 12.07
C TYR A 271 -5.93 4.34 12.65
N LEU A 272 -6.73 5.09 11.88
CA LEU A 272 -7.38 6.32 12.34
C LEU A 272 -8.20 6.11 13.62
N PHE A 273 -8.96 5.01 13.69
CA PHE A 273 -9.75 4.64 14.87
C PHE A 273 -8.86 4.49 16.10
N THR A 274 -7.82 3.66 16.02
CA THR A 274 -6.91 3.41 17.15
C THR A 274 -6.16 4.67 17.59
N SER A 275 -5.76 5.51 16.63
CA SER A 275 -5.06 6.78 16.89
C SER A 275 -5.97 7.83 17.52
N LEU A 276 -7.23 7.92 17.11
CA LEU A 276 -8.16 8.96 17.59
C LEU A 276 -8.95 8.54 18.83
N LEU A 277 -9.14 7.25 19.08
CA LEU A 277 -9.98 6.75 20.18
C LEU A 277 -9.66 7.36 21.56
N PRO A 278 -8.38 7.55 21.96
CA PRO A 278 -8.06 8.18 23.25
C PRO A 278 -8.39 9.67 23.34
N HIS A 279 -8.58 10.35 22.21
CA HIS A 279 -8.68 11.82 22.12
C HIS A 279 -10.06 12.31 21.67
N ASP A 280 -10.72 11.58 20.78
CA ASP A 280 -12.04 11.90 20.23
C ASP A 280 -12.75 10.60 19.81
N ALA A 281 -13.36 9.93 20.79
CA ALA A 281 -14.01 8.66 20.56
C ALA A 281 -15.19 8.77 19.56
N GLU A 282 -15.96 9.85 19.58
CA GLU A 282 -17.09 10.03 18.67
C GLU A 282 -16.62 10.10 17.21
N LEU A 283 -15.59 10.91 16.93
CA LEU A 283 -15.00 11.00 15.61
C LEU A 283 -14.37 9.67 15.17
N ALA A 284 -13.71 8.95 16.08
CA ALA A 284 -13.13 7.64 15.81
C ALA A 284 -14.21 6.64 15.35
N TYR A 285 -15.30 6.48 16.12
CA TYR A 285 -16.40 5.57 15.75
C TYR A 285 -17.08 6.00 14.44
N LYS A 286 -17.32 7.29 14.24
CA LYS A 286 -17.91 7.80 12.99
C LYS A 286 -17.06 7.44 11.77
N THR A 287 -15.74 7.57 11.88
CA THR A 287 -14.75 7.21 10.83
C THR A 287 -14.76 5.70 10.56
N ALA A 288 -14.69 4.88 11.61
CA ALA A 288 -14.66 3.42 11.50
C ALA A 288 -15.96 2.84 10.92
N LEU A 289 -17.12 3.28 11.44
CA LEU A 289 -18.44 2.86 10.93
C LEU A 289 -18.64 3.25 9.46
N ARG A 290 -18.15 4.43 9.05
CA ARG A 290 -18.18 4.86 7.64
C ARG A 290 -17.33 3.97 6.75
N ALA A 291 -16.19 3.48 7.25
CA ALA A 291 -15.29 2.59 6.52
C ALA A 291 -15.77 1.14 6.44
N MET A 292 -16.74 0.72 7.27
CA MET A 292 -17.27 -0.65 7.24
C MET A 292 -17.95 -1.01 5.92
N ARG A 293 -18.36 -0.02 5.12
CA ARG A 293 -19.06 -0.22 3.84
C ARG A 293 -18.17 -0.95 2.83
N LEU A 294 -18.70 -1.99 2.20
CA LEU A 294 -18.05 -2.74 1.13
C LEU A 294 -18.93 -2.72 -0.13
N LEU A 295 -18.96 -1.55 -0.78
CA LEU A 295 -19.91 -1.22 -1.86
C LEU A 295 -19.83 -2.16 -3.08
N VAL A 296 -18.72 -2.89 -3.27
CA VAL A 296 -18.58 -3.87 -4.34
C VAL A 296 -19.55 -5.05 -4.20
N LEU A 297 -19.97 -5.36 -2.97
CA LEU A 297 -20.91 -6.45 -2.65
C LEU A 297 -22.36 -5.98 -2.57
N GLU A 298 -22.62 -4.67 -2.66
CA GLU A 298 -23.98 -4.13 -2.69
C GLU A 298 -24.61 -4.44 -4.07
N SER A 299 -25.45 -5.48 -4.10
CA SER A 299 -26.25 -5.84 -5.27
C SER A 299 -27.09 -4.63 -5.69
N THR A 300 -26.95 -4.18 -6.94
CA THR A 300 -27.85 -3.18 -7.50
C THR A 300 -29.27 -3.73 -7.38
N ALA A 301 -30.05 -3.20 -6.42
CA ALA A 301 -31.48 -3.43 -6.39
C ALA A 301 -32.02 -3.11 -7.80
N PRO A 302 -32.83 -4.00 -8.40
CA PRO A 302 -33.42 -3.69 -9.69
C PRO A 302 -34.27 -2.45 -9.47
N SER A 303 -33.89 -1.35 -10.11
CA SER A 303 -34.72 -0.14 -10.14
C SER A 303 -36.08 -0.56 -10.68
N GLY A 304 -37.09 -0.55 -9.80
CA GLY A 304 -38.45 -0.98 -10.09
C GLY A 304 -39.14 0.01 -11.02
N ASP A 305 -38.82 -0.06 -12.32
CA ASP A 305 -39.59 0.60 -13.36
C ASP A 305 -40.27 -0.47 -14.24
N MET A 306 -41.43 -0.92 -13.77
CA MET A 306 -42.26 -1.94 -14.42
C MET A 306 -43.09 -1.36 -15.57
N SER A 307 -42.43 -0.80 -16.58
CA SER A 307 -43.15 -0.12 -17.66
C SER A 307 -42.56 -0.28 -19.07
N ARG A 308 -41.94 -1.41 -19.45
CA ARG A 308 -41.68 -1.74 -20.88
C ARG A 308 -41.75 -3.25 -21.20
N PRO A 309 -42.52 -3.67 -22.23
CA PRO A 309 -42.60 -5.07 -22.64
C PRO A 309 -41.37 -5.51 -23.46
N HIS A 310 -41.06 -6.79 -23.31
CA HIS A 310 -39.86 -7.53 -23.71
C HIS A 310 -39.43 -7.39 -25.19
N HIS A 311 -38.11 -7.34 -25.43
CA HIS A 311 -37.32 -8.24 -26.30
C HIS A 311 -35.95 -7.60 -26.61
N ILE A 312 -34.89 -8.11 -25.97
CA ILE A 312 -33.51 -8.35 -26.46
C ILE A 312 -32.71 -8.82 -25.23
N ALA A 313 -31.88 -9.84 -25.42
CA ALA A 313 -31.18 -10.60 -24.40
C ALA A 313 -30.63 -9.76 -23.23
N SER A 314 -31.07 -10.12 -22.02
CA SER A 314 -30.48 -9.69 -20.77
C SER A 314 -29.03 -10.19 -20.71
N VAL A 315 -28.10 -9.37 -21.19
CA VAL A 315 -26.70 -9.44 -20.77
C VAL A 315 -26.68 -8.86 -19.37
N VAL A 316 -27.04 -9.68 -18.38
CA VAL A 316 -26.73 -9.38 -16.98
C VAL A 316 -25.22 -9.17 -16.94
N PRO A 317 -24.68 -8.00 -16.55
CA PRO A 317 -23.27 -7.90 -16.22
C PRO A 317 -23.08 -8.56 -14.85
N ASN A 318 -23.29 -9.88 -14.80
CA ASN A 318 -23.02 -10.71 -13.63
C ASN A 318 -21.53 -11.06 -13.64
N ARG A 319 -20.68 -10.04 -13.59
CA ARG A 319 -19.27 -10.20 -13.28
C ARG A 319 -18.96 -9.17 -12.21
N TYR A 320 -19.02 -9.61 -10.96
CA TYR A 320 -18.28 -8.94 -9.90
C TYR A 320 -16.89 -8.59 -10.43
N PRO A 321 -16.37 -7.38 -10.15
CA PRO A 321 -14.99 -7.05 -10.47
C PRO A 321 -14.08 -8.18 -9.99
N ARG A 322 -13.07 -8.57 -10.80
CA ARG A 322 -12.11 -9.62 -10.41
C ARG A 322 -11.14 -9.06 -9.36
N TRP A 323 -11.63 -8.93 -8.14
CA TRP A 323 -10.87 -8.52 -6.96
C TRP A 323 -10.23 -9.75 -6.36
N PHE A 324 -9.00 -10.04 -6.77
CA PHE A 324 -8.26 -11.19 -6.28
C PHE A 324 -7.89 -11.04 -4.80
N THR A 325 -7.81 -9.82 -4.31
CA THR A 325 -7.55 -9.48 -2.90
C THR A 325 -8.82 -9.41 -2.04
N LEU A 326 -10.00 -9.77 -2.56
CA LEU A 326 -11.27 -9.66 -1.83
C LEU A 326 -11.22 -10.38 -0.47
N SER A 327 -10.66 -11.59 -0.41
CA SER A 327 -10.53 -12.33 0.85
C SER A 327 -9.65 -11.60 1.87
N HIS A 328 -8.61 -10.89 1.44
CA HIS A 328 -7.79 -10.06 2.33
C HIS A 328 -8.59 -8.87 2.85
N ILE A 329 -9.30 -8.19 1.95
CA ILE A 329 -10.17 -7.03 2.28
C ILE A 329 -11.24 -7.42 3.29
N GLU A 330 -11.93 -8.56 3.12
CA GLU A 330 -12.91 -9.06 4.08
C GLU A 330 -12.28 -9.34 5.46
N SER A 331 -11.06 -9.88 5.50
CA SER A 331 -10.33 -10.05 6.76
C SER A 331 -10.04 -8.71 7.43
N GLN A 332 -9.63 -7.69 6.67
CA GLN A 332 -9.40 -6.34 7.19
C GLN A 332 -10.69 -5.69 7.72
N GLN A 333 -11.82 -5.90 7.02
CA GLN A 333 -13.15 -5.47 7.47
C GLN A 333 -13.52 -6.13 8.80
N CYS A 334 -13.29 -7.44 8.92
CA CYS A 334 -13.51 -8.20 10.15
C CYS A 334 -12.62 -7.71 11.30
N GLU A 335 -11.35 -7.39 11.04
CA GLU A 335 -10.44 -6.85 12.05
C GLU A 335 -10.87 -5.47 12.55
N LEU A 336 -11.32 -4.59 11.65
CA LEU A 336 -11.87 -3.29 12.02
C LEU A 336 -13.09 -3.45 12.95
N ALA A 337 -14.01 -4.35 12.61
CA ALA A 337 -15.17 -4.67 13.44
C ALA A 337 -14.79 -5.20 14.83
N SER A 338 -13.85 -6.16 14.89
CA SER A 338 -13.36 -6.72 16.17
C SER A 338 -12.69 -5.64 17.04
N THR A 339 -11.96 -4.72 16.41
CA THR A 339 -11.33 -3.57 17.10
C THR A 339 -12.39 -2.63 17.69
N MET A 340 -13.46 -2.33 16.95
CA MET A 340 -14.58 -1.52 17.45
C MET A 340 -15.32 -2.22 18.59
N LEU A 341 -15.60 -3.53 18.49
CA LEU A 341 -16.25 -4.31 19.55
C LEU A 341 -15.43 -4.29 20.85
N THR A 342 -14.11 -4.44 20.73
CA THR A 342 -13.19 -4.38 21.89
C THR A 342 -13.25 -3.01 22.56
N ALA A 343 -13.20 -1.94 21.76
CA ALA A 343 -13.23 -0.57 22.24
C ALA A 343 -14.61 -0.13 22.79
N ALA A 344 -15.68 -0.82 22.41
CA ALA A 344 -17.05 -0.54 22.86
C ALA A 344 -17.43 -1.30 24.13
N LYS A 345 -16.52 -2.13 24.69
CA LYS A 345 -16.75 -2.85 25.94
C LYS A 345 -17.22 -1.91 27.05
N GLY A 346 -18.34 -2.24 27.68
CA GLY A 346 -18.98 -1.39 28.70
C GLY A 346 -19.85 -0.24 28.17
N ASP A 347 -19.93 0.01 26.87
CA ASP A 347 -20.80 1.02 26.26
C ASP A 347 -21.87 0.37 25.38
N VAL A 348 -23.07 0.25 25.94
CA VAL A 348 -24.22 -0.43 25.31
C VAL A 348 -24.59 0.20 23.97
N ARG A 349 -24.61 1.54 23.88
CA ARG A 349 -25.05 2.24 22.66
C ARG A 349 -24.06 2.03 21.52
N ARG A 350 -22.76 2.05 21.84
CA ARG A 350 -21.71 1.79 20.85
C ARG A 350 -21.74 0.34 20.40
N LEU A 351 -21.96 -0.61 21.31
CA LEU A 351 -22.08 -2.02 20.97
C LEU A 351 -23.27 -2.29 20.03
N GLU A 352 -24.44 -1.71 20.31
CA GLU A 352 -25.61 -1.80 19.43
C GLU A 352 -25.31 -1.22 18.04
N THR A 353 -24.71 -0.03 17.97
CA THR A 353 -24.36 0.63 16.70
C THR A 353 -23.34 -0.19 15.89
N VAL A 354 -22.33 -0.75 16.56
CA VAL A 354 -21.31 -1.60 15.92
C VAL A 354 -21.93 -2.90 15.43
N LEU A 355 -22.81 -3.52 16.22
CA LEU A 355 -23.55 -4.72 15.82
C LEU A 355 -24.39 -4.47 14.57
N GLU A 356 -25.21 -3.42 14.54
CA GLU A 356 -26.01 -3.05 13.37
C GLU A 356 -25.13 -2.86 12.13
N SER A 357 -23.97 -2.20 12.29
CA SER A 357 -23.01 -2.01 11.20
C SER A 357 -22.39 -3.33 10.72
N ILE A 358 -22.09 -4.27 11.62
CA ILE A 358 -21.59 -5.60 11.25
C ILE A 358 -22.64 -6.35 10.44
N GLN A 359 -23.87 -6.44 10.95
CA GLN A 359 -24.97 -7.15 10.31
C GLN A 359 -25.30 -6.59 8.92
N LYS A 360 -25.11 -5.28 8.73
CA LYS A 360 -25.36 -4.61 7.45
C LYS A 360 -24.25 -4.83 6.42
N ASN A 361 -22.98 -4.82 6.83
CA ASN A 361 -21.86 -4.68 5.89
C ASN A 361 -20.98 -5.92 5.74
N ILE A 362 -20.98 -6.84 6.72
CA ILE A 362 -20.19 -8.07 6.65
C ILE A 362 -21.08 -9.18 6.09
N HIS A 363 -20.72 -9.68 4.91
CA HIS A 363 -21.54 -10.66 4.18
C HIS A 363 -21.02 -12.10 4.34
N SER A 364 -19.81 -12.27 4.87
CA SER A 364 -19.17 -13.57 5.02
C SER A 364 -19.56 -14.20 6.36
N SER A 365 -20.33 -15.29 6.33
CA SER A 365 -20.75 -16.04 7.52
C SER A 365 -19.57 -16.52 8.36
N SER A 366 -18.44 -16.86 7.73
CA SER A 366 -17.21 -17.24 8.44
C SER A 366 -16.64 -16.08 9.26
N HIS A 367 -16.68 -14.86 8.74
CA HIS A 367 -16.23 -13.66 9.47
C HIS A 367 -17.23 -13.25 10.55
N ILE A 368 -18.54 -13.36 10.31
CA ILE A 368 -19.57 -13.14 11.35
C ILE A 368 -19.37 -14.10 12.53
N PHE A 369 -19.18 -15.39 12.25
CA PHE A 369 -18.92 -16.38 13.28
C PHE A 369 -17.62 -16.10 14.06
N LYS A 370 -16.56 -15.69 13.35
CA LYS A 370 -15.30 -15.25 13.99
C LYS A 370 -15.54 -14.05 14.93
N LEU A 371 -16.33 -13.06 14.50
CA LEU A 371 -16.69 -11.91 15.34
C LEU A 371 -17.53 -12.30 16.55
N ALA A 372 -18.44 -13.25 16.41
CA ALA A 372 -19.19 -13.81 17.53
C ALA A 372 -18.24 -14.44 18.57
N GLN A 373 -17.24 -15.21 18.12
CA GLN A 373 -16.23 -15.80 19.00
C GLN A 373 -15.34 -14.75 19.66
N ASP A 374 -14.92 -13.73 18.92
CA ASP A 374 -14.09 -12.66 19.46
C ASP A 374 -14.86 -11.83 20.48
N ALA A 375 -16.11 -11.46 20.21
CA ALA A 375 -17.01 -10.81 21.17
C ALA A 375 -17.17 -11.64 22.45
N PHE A 376 -17.36 -12.95 22.33
CA PHE A 376 -17.43 -13.85 23.49
C PHE A 376 -16.15 -13.79 24.31
N LYS A 377 -14.98 -13.93 23.68
CA LYS A 377 -13.68 -13.88 24.36
C LYS A 377 -13.47 -12.57 25.09
N ILE A 378 -13.80 -11.44 24.44
CA ILE A 378 -13.67 -10.09 25.02
C ILE A 378 -14.60 -9.95 26.25
N ALA A 379 -15.80 -10.51 26.16
CA ALA A 379 -16.79 -10.47 27.23
C ALA A 379 -16.34 -11.29 28.45
N THR A 380 -15.59 -12.37 28.24
CA THR A 380 -15.12 -13.29 29.29
C THR A 380 -13.67 -13.10 29.71
N LEU A 381 -12.98 -12.04 29.25
CA LEU A 381 -11.58 -11.77 29.62
C LEU A 381 -11.39 -11.80 31.13
N MET A 382 -10.45 -12.63 31.58
CA MET A 382 -10.09 -12.83 32.98
C MET A 382 -9.70 -11.48 33.61
N ASP A 383 -10.14 -11.26 34.86
CA ASP A 383 -9.98 -10.06 35.71
C ASP A 383 -11.20 -9.14 35.82
N SER A 384 -12.31 -9.41 35.12
CA SER A 384 -13.57 -8.65 35.27
C SER A 384 -14.81 -9.54 35.23
N LEU A 385 -15.93 -9.07 35.81
CA LEU A 385 -17.24 -9.71 35.63
C LEU A 385 -17.59 -9.73 34.12
N PRO A 386 -18.21 -10.81 33.61
CA PRO A 386 -18.54 -10.91 32.20
C PRO A 386 -19.42 -9.74 31.72
N ASP A 387 -19.08 -9.16 30.58
CA ASP A 387 -19.90 -8.11 29.95
C ASP A 387 -21.15 -8.76 29.31
N ILE A 388 -22.28 -8.68 30.01
CA ILE A 388 -23.56 -9.25 29.60
C ILE A 388 -24.02 -8.69 28.25
N THR A 389 -23.73 -7.42 27.97
CA THR A 389 -24.12 -6.78 26.71
C THR A 389 -23.32 -7.37 25.55
N LEU A 390 -22.02 -7.55 25.75
CA LEU A 390 -21.16 -8.13 24.73
C LEU A 390 -21.43 -9.63 24.52
N LEU A 391 -21.87 -10.36 25.56
CA LEU A 391 -22.39 -11.73 25.41
C LEU A 391 -23.66 -11.78 24.56
N LYS A 392 -24.57 -10.79 24.70
CA LYS A 392 -25.74 -10.68 23.82
C LYS A 392 -25.33 -10.42 22.37
N VAL A 393 -24.42 -9.48 22.15
CA VAL A 393 -23.85 -9.20 20.82
C VAL A 393 -23.24 -10.47 20.21
N SER A 394 -22.46 -11.22 20.99
CA SER A 394 -21.87 -12.49 20.58
C SER A 394 -22.94 -13.51 20.17
N LEU A 395 -24.00 -13.67 20.96
CA LEU A 395 -25.11 -14.56 20.66
C LEU A 395 -25.85 -14.13 19.39
N GLU A 396 -26.15 -12.85 19.24
CA GLU A 396 -26.87 -12.31 18.07
C GLU A 396 -26.07 -12.49 16.78
N LEU A 397 -24.74 -12.27 16.82
CA LEU A 397 -23.86 -12.57 15.69
C LEU A 397 -23.80 -14.06 15.39
N GLY A 398 -23.77 -14.92 16.42
CA GLY A 398 -23.69 -16.37 16.25
C GLY A 398 -24.97 -17.03 15.71
N LEU A 399 -26.10 -16.32 15.71
CA LEU A 399 -27.39 -16.81 15.20
C LEU A 399 -27.65 -16.47 13.72
N GLN A 400 -26.81 -15.63 13.11
CA GLN A 400 -26.83 -15.28 11.69
C GLN A 400 -26.04 -16.29 10.85
#